data_AF-V3ZRH7-F1
#
_entry.id   AF-V3ZRH7-F1
#
_cell.length_a   1.000
_cell.length_b   1.000
_cell.length_c   1.000
_cell.angle_alpha   90.00
_cell.angle_beta   90.00
_cell.angle_gamma   90.00
#
_symmetry.space_group_name_H-M   'P 1'
#
loop_
_entity.id
_entity.type
_entity.pdbx_description
1 polymer ?
#
loop_
_entity_poly.entity_id
_entity_poly.type
_entity_poly.pdbx_seq_one_letter_code
_entity_poly.pdbx_strand_id
1 'polypeptide(L)'
;MLDRIKHNFPHLNPTDSVPEEFYNKLMNIVEIFVGKDCIDQMLQYLGKIDKKKLTLISHNGSGFDNWIVLKNAKKLTQFPLVTARGILSLPLTYLFTDEYLQKKWKRQKQIMGNSNYLQNTNFICSYQHEKSSLAAWRNSSNLPMNLRKITDINIAKYTKDNWESLRHEWEPYAKRDTLCLGASLIKYNTVMKEVVFQNISNNLTAPSLSLKGWYYLYHYNKEMVE
;
A
#
# COMPACT_ATOMS: atom_id res chain seq x y z
N MET A 1 2.90 -13.20 5.13
CA MET A 1 3.00 -13.77 3.76
C MET A 1 4.34 -14.47 3.58
N LEU A 2 5.46 -13.76 3.70
CA LEU A 2 6.81 -14.34 3.60
C LEU A 2 7.09 -15.41 4.65
N ASP A 3 6.63 -15.22 5.89
CA ASP A 3 6.81 -16.24 6.94
C ASP A 3 5.97 -17.50 6.68
N ARG A 4 4.78 -17.34 6.08
CA ARG A 4 3.98 -18.48 5.63
C ARG A 4 4.63 -19.22 4.46
N ILE A 5 5.31 -18.50 3.56
CA ILE A 5 6.08 -19.12 2.48
C ILE A 5 7.24 -19.93 3.07
N LYS A 6 8.03 -19.35 3.99
CA LYS A 6 9.12 -20.06 4.66
C LYS A 6 8.63 -21.27 5.45
N HIS A 7 7.50 -21.15 6.15
CA HIS A 7 6.92 -22.23 6.93
C HIS A 7 6.41 -23.37 6.03
N ASN A 8 5.69 -23.04 4.95
CA ASN A 8 5.12 -24.04 4.05
C ASN A 8 6.15 -24.65 3.10
N PHE A 9 7.23 -23.93 2.81
CA PHE A 9 8.26 -24.32 1.85
C PHE A 9 9.67 -24.02 2.41
N PRO A 10 10.11 -24.76 3.46
CA PRO A 10 11.36 -24.48 4.15
C PRO A 10 12.61 -24.69 3.29
N HIS A 11 12.49 -25.46 2.20
CA HIS A 11 13.58 -25.76 1.27
C HIS A 11 13.75 -24.72 0.15
N LEU A 12 12.81 -23.78 -0.01
CA LEU A 12 12.95 -22.72 -1.02
C LEU A 12 14.00 -21.71 -0.58
N ASN A 13 14.99 -21.43 -1.42
CA ASN A 13 15.86 -20.30 -1.18
C ASN A 13 15.03 -19.01 -1.25
N PRO A 14 15.43 -17.94 -0.54
CA PRO A 14 14.66 -16.69 -0.49
C PRO A 14 14.37 -16.08 -1.87
N THR A 15 15.23 -16.37 -2.86
CA THR A 15 15.14 -15.86 -4.22
C THR A 15 14.43 -16.80 -5.19
N ASP A 16 14.22 -18.05 -4.81
CA ASP A 16 13.55 -19.04 -5.67
C ASP A 16 12.11 -18.61 -5.93
N SER A 17 11.55 -19.05 -7.06
CA SER A 17 10.14 -18.83 -7.34
C SER A 17 9.28 -19.51 -6.28
N VAL A 18 8.24 -18.83 -5.81
CA VAL A 18 7.19 -19.51 -5.03
C VAL A 18 6.44 -20.50 -5.93
N PRO A 19 5.84 -21.56 -5.40
CA PRO A 19 5.09 -22.52 -6.20
C PRO A 19 3.99 -21.85 -7.01
N GLU A 20 3.78 -22.34 -8.23
CA GLU A 20 2.88 -21.71 -9.21
C GLU A 20 1.44 -21.61 -8.70
N GLU A 21 0.94 -22.65 -8.02
CA GLU A 21 -0.40 -22.62 -7.41
C GLU A 21 -0.54 -21.47 -6.39
N PHE A 22 0.50 -21.24 -5.59
CA PHE A 22 0.52 -20.14 -4.63
C PHE A 22 0.61 -18.79 -5.34
N TYR A 23 1.44 -18.67 -6.37
CA TYR A 23 1.52 -17.46 -7.19
C TYR A 23 0.18 -17.10 -7.85
N ASN A 24 -0.51 -18.09 -8.42
CA ASN A 24 -1.82 -17.90 -9.06
C ASN A 24 -2.87 -17.42 -8.05
N LYS A 25 -2.85 -17.94 -6.81
CA LYS A 25 -3.70 -17.42 -5.73
C LYS A 25 -3.41 -15.94 -5.43
N LEU A 26 -2.14 -15.54 -5.42
CA LEU A 26 -1.77 -14.12 -5.20
C LEU A 26 -2.24 -13.23 -6.35
N MET A 27 -2.10 -13.67 -7.59
CA MET A 27 -2.57 -12.93 -8.77
C MET A 27 -4.08 -12.69 -8.72
N ASN A 28 -4.84 -13.64 -8.18
CA ASN A 28 -6.29 -13.53 -8.01
C ASN A 28 -6.72 -12.62 -6.84
N ILE A 29 -5.81 -12.26 -5.91
CA ILE A 29 -6.09 -11.31 -4.83
C ILE A 29 -5.97 -9.86 -5.34
N VAL A 30 -5.25 -9.62 -6.43
CA VAL A 30 -5.10 -8.27 -6.98
C VAL A 30 -6.36 -7.88 -7.74
N GLU A 31 -7.08 -6.93 -7.16
CA GLU A 31 -8.23 -6.29 -7.79
C GLU A 31 -7.80 -5.24 -8.82
N ILE A 32 -8.44 -5.26 -9.99
CA ILE A 32 -8.23 -4.28 -11.05
C ILE A 32 -9.55 -3.57 -11.35
N PHE A 33 -9.51 -2.25 -11.34
CA PHE A 33 -10.63 -1.39 -11.73
C PHE A 33 -10.32 -0.76 -13.09
N VAL A 34 -11.26 -0.89 -14.04
CA VAL A 34 -11.12 -0.38 -15.41
C VAL A 34 -12.33 0.48 -15.78
N GLY A 35 -12.13 1.42 -16.71
CA GLY A 35 -13.16 2.36 -17.13
C GLY A 35 -12.92 3.78 -16.64
N LYS A 36 -13.82 4.70 -17.00
CA LYS A 36 -13.70 6.14 -16.68
C LYS A 36 -13.92 6.44 -15.20
N ASP A 37 -14.64 5.58 -14.51
CA ASP A 37 -15.00 5.65 -13.09
C ASP A 37 -14.14 4.72 -12.22
N CYS A 38 -13.00 4.22 -12.73
CA CYS A 38 -12.16 3.24 -12.03
C CYS A 38 -11.70 3.72 -10.64
N ILE A 39 -11.45 5.02 -10.46
CA ILE A 39 -11.09 5.60 -9.16
C ILE A 39 -12.30 5.55 -8.19
N ASP A 40 -13.51 5.87 -8.67
CA ASP A 40 -14.73 5.77 -7.87
C ASP A 40 -15.01 4.30 -7.51
N GLN A 41 -14.85 3.36 -8.45
CA GLN A 41 -14.98 1.93 -8.18
C GLN A 41 -13.98 1.44 -7.11
N MET A 42 -12.71 1.83 -7.22
CA MET A 42 -11.68 1.52 -6.22
C MET A 42 -12.07 2.07 -4.85
N LEU A 43 -12.48 3.34 -4.77
CA LEU A 43 -12.87 3.96 -3.51
C LEU A 43 -14.14 3.31 -2.90
N GLN A 44 -15.10 2.89 -3.73
CA GLN A 44 -16.27 2.10 -3.30
C GLN A 44 -15.88 0.74 -2.75
N TYR A 45 -14.95 0.05 -3.40
CA TYR A 45 -14.42 -1.23 -2.92
C TYR A 45 -13.78 -1.07 -1.53
N LEU A 46 -12.96 -0.03 -1.34
CA LEU A 46 -12.34 0.29 -0.05
C LEU A 46 -13.37 0.62 1.04
N GLY A 47 -14.46 1.29 0.67
CA GLY A 47 -15.57 1.64 1.55
C GLY A 47 -16.29 0.46 2.20
N LYS A 48 -16.16 -0.74 1.62
CA LYS A 48 -16.73 -2.00 2.13
C LYS A 48 -15.79 -2.74 3.10
N ILE A 49 -14.54 -2.30 3.23
CA ILE A 49 -13.57 -2.91 4.14
C ILE A 49 -13.90 -2.50 5.57
N ASP A 50 -14.10 -3.47 6.47
CA ASP A 50 -14.36 -3.25 7.90
C ASP A 50 -13.09 -2.78 8.66
N LYS A 51 -12.59 -1.60 8.26
CA LYS A 51 -11.49 -0.89 8.89
C LYS A 51 -11.81 0.60 8.88
N LYS A 52 -11.75 1.24 10.04
CA LYS A 52 -11.96 2.69 10.20
C LYS A 52 -10.82 3.53 9.63
N LYS A 53 -9.61 2.98 9.55
CA LYS A 53 -8.42 3.63 9.00
C LYS A 53 -7.77 2.72 7.99
N LEU A 54 -7.57 3.23 6.78
CA LEU A 54 -6.88 2.57 5.68
C LEU A 54 -5.67 3.42 5.28
N THR A 55 -4.54 2.78 5.02
CA THR A 55 -3.37 3.41 4.43
C THR A 55 -3.11 2.75 3.09
N LEU A 56 -3.21 3.52 2.02
CA LEU A 56 -2.90 3.10 0.66
C LEU A 56 -1.51 3.61 0.33
N ILE A 57 -0.69 2.73 -0.25
CA ILE A 57 0.71 2.99 -0.49
C ILE A 57 0.98 2.76 -1.96
N SER A 58 1.45 3.80 -2.64
CA SER A 58 1.97 3.72 -4.01
C SER A 58 3.46 4.03 -4.04
N HIS A 59 4.17 3.43 -4.98
CA HIS A 59 5.59 3.68 -5.17
C HIS A 59 5.77 4.86 -6.11
N ASN A 60 6.43 5.92 -5.64
CA ASN A 60 6.51 7.23 -6.29
C ASN A 60 5.16 7.97 -6.46
N GLY A 61 4.16 7.61 -5.67
CA GLY A 61 2.83 8.25 -5.72
C GLY A 61 2.79 9.75 -5.49
N SER A 62 3.74 10.34 -4.77
CA SER A 62 3.73 11.79 -4.50
C SER A 62 3.82 12.62 -5.78
N GLY A 63 4.53 12.13 -6.79
CA GLY A 63 4.67 12.81 -8.08
C GLY A 63 3.56 12.50 -9.07
N PHE A 64 2.75 11.45 -8.84
CA PHE A 64 1.82 10.95 -9.85
C PHE A 64 0.49 10.45 -9.28
N ASP A 65 0.47 9.26 -8.66
CA ASP A 65 -0.79 8.58 -8.27
C ASP A 65 -1.66 9.44 -7.36
N ASN A 66 -1.06 10.15 -6.40
CA ASN A 66 -1.80 11.00 -5.46
C ASN A 66 -2.47 12.18 -6.17
N TRP A 67 -1.88 12.68 -7.26
CA TRP A 67 -2.49 13.72 -8.09
C TRP A 67 -3.70 13.20 -8.88
N ILE A 68 -3.63 11.96 -9.36
CA ILE A 68 -4.76 11.33 -10.06
C ILE A 68 -5.94 11.19 -9.09
N VAL A 69 -5.71 10.70 -7.88
CA VAL A 69 -6.75 10.58 -6.85
C VAL A 69 -7.30 11.95 -6.48
N LEU A 70 -6.44 12.94 -6.25
CA LEU A 70 -6.85 14.31 -5.93
C LEU A 70 -7.76 14.92 -7.02
N LYS A 71 -7.40 14.75 -8.30
CA LYS A 71 -8.18 15.28 -9.43
C LYS A 71 -9.53 14.61 -9.61
N ASN A 72 -9.65 13.33 -9.22
CA ASN A 72 -10.90 12.56 -9.35
C ASN A 72 -11.75 12.59 -8.08
N ALA A 73 -11.20 13.06 -6.94
CA ALA A 73 -11.95 13.16 -5.70
C ALA A 73 -13.01 14.27 -5.79
N LYS A 74 -14.30 13.89 -5.75
CA LYS A 74 -15.44 14.81 -5.80
C LYS A 74 -15.44 15.83 -4.66
N LYS A 75 -14.91 15.45 -3.48
CA LYS A 75 -14.80 16.33 -2.32
C LYS A 75 -13.57 15.97 -1.49
N LEU A 76 -12.79 16.99 -1.16
CA LEU A 76 -11.73 16.88 -0.15
C LEU A 76 -12.31 17.17 1.21
N THR A 77 -12.12 16.25 2.14
CA THR A 77 -12.56 16.39 3.53
C THR A 77 -11.45 16.86 4.44
N GLN A 78 -10.19 16.78 3.99
CA GLN A 78 -8.98 17.15 4.71
C GLN A 78 -7.95 17.70 3.72
N PHE A 79 -7.04 18.55 4.21
CA PHE A 79 -6.00 19.13 3.36
C PHE A 79 -4.89 18.12 3.06
N PRO A 80 -4.48 18.00 1.78
CA PRO A 80 -3.29 17.22 1.44
C PRO A 80 -2.03 17.86 2.02
N LEU A 81 -1.07 17.03 2.40
CA LEU A 81 0.27 17.48 2.74
C LEU A 81 1.11 17.56 1.46
N VAL A 82 1.39 18.77 1.01
CA VAL A 82 2.12 19.05 -0.24
C VAL A 82 3.52 19.56 0.09
N THR A 83 4.49 19.12 -0.71
CA THR A 83 5.89 19.60 -0.66
C THR A 83 6.31 20.03 -2.06
N ALA A 84 7.49 20.64 -2.20
CA ALA A 84 8.08 20.94 -3.51
C ALA A 84 8.25 19.71 -4.42
N ARG A 85 8.19 18.49 -3.85
CA ARG A 85 8.33 17.21 -4.57
C ARG A 85 6.99 16.53 -4.88
N GLY A 86 5.86 17.17 -4.55
CA GLY A 86 4.51 16.64 -4.79
C GLY A 86 3.71 16.36 -3.51
N ILE A 87 2.65 15.56 -3.63
CA ILE A 87 1.69 15.28 -2.55
C ILE A 87 2.21 14.14 -1.67
N LEU A 88 2.74 14.48 -0.50
CA LEU A 88 3.31 13.51 0.45
C LEU A 88 2.22 12.63 1.10
N SER A 89 1.08 13.23 1.45
CA SER A 89 -0.05 12.55 2.07
C SER A 89 -1.35 13.12 1.55
N LEU A 90 -2.29 12.26 1.16
CA LEU A 90 -3.65 12.68 0.76
C LEU A 90 -4.68 11.96 1.65
N PRO A 91 -5.15 12.61 2.72
CA PRO A 91 -6.21 12.08 3.57
C PRO A 91 -7.59 12.32 2.95
N LEU A 92 -8.40 11.26 2.91
CA LEU A 92 -9.80 11.28 2.50
C LEU A 92 -10.67 10.66 3.60
N THR A 93 -11.78 11.31 3.92
CA THR A 93 -12.81 10.82 4.85
C THR A 93 -14.08 10.64 4.05
N TYR A 94 -14.83 9.56 4.29
CA TYR A 94 -16.25 9.45 3.94
C TYR A 94 -16.67 9.19 2.49
N LEU A 95 -15.78 9.03 1.51
CA LEU A 95 -16.24 9.01 0.12
C LEU A 95 -17.24 7.87 -0.20
N PHE A 96 -17.08 6.68 0.38
CA PHE A 96 -17.96 5.52 0.09
C PHE A 96 -18.13 4.52 1.25
N THR A 97 -18.00 4.96 2.51
CA THR A 97 -18.12 4.02 3.65
C THR A 97 -19.49 3.34 3.66
N ASP A 98 -19.50 2.01 3.67
CA ASP A 98 -20.72 1.21 3.67
C ASP A 98 -21.64 1.56 4.86
N GLU A 99 -22.94 1.70 4.61
CA GLU A 99 -23.91 2.11 5.63
C GLU A 99 -23.99 1.13 6.80
N TYR A 100 -23.88 -0.17 6.53
CA TYR A 100 -23.90 -1.19 7.57
C TYR A 100 -22.66 -1.06 8.45
N LEU A 101 -21.48 -0.81 7.87
CA LEU A 101 -20.26 -0.52 8.65
C LEU A 101 -20.40 0.75 9.49
N GLN A 102 -20.98 1.82 8.93
CA GLN A 102 -21.26 3.04 9.69
C GLN A 102 -22.19 2.75 10.88
N LYS A 103 -23.29 2.01 10.67
CA LYS A 103 -24.24 1.61 11.71
C LYS A 103 -23.58 0.70 12.77
N LYS A 104 -22.76 -0.26 12.33
CA LYS A 104 -21.97 -1.16 13.20
C LYS A 104 -21.04 -0.37 14.11
N TRP A 105 -20.24 0.53 13.55
CA TRP A 105 -19.32 1.36 14.31
C TRP A 105 -20.06 2.39 15.18
N LYS A 106 -21.27 2.82 14.80
CA LYS A 106 -22.17 3.63 15.63
C LYS A 106 -22.58 2.91 16.90
N ARG A 107 -23.06 1.68 16.79
CA ARG A 107 -23.46 0.84 17.92
C ARG A 107 -22.30 0.57 18.89
N GLN A 108 -21.09 0.36 18.36
CA GLN A 108 -19.89 0.16 19.19
C GLN A 108 -19.48 1.38 20.04
N LYS A 109 -19.98 2.59 19.74
CA LYS A 109 -19.58 3.83 20.43
C LYS A 109 -20.40 4.21 21.67
N GLN A 110 -21.39 3.43 22.11
CA GLN A 110 -21.95 3.69 23.44
C GLN A 110 -20.90 3.61 24.57
N ILE A 111 -19.66 3.21 24.28
CA ILE A 111 -18.55 3.06 25.25
C ILE A 111 -17.45 4.15 25.13
N MET A 112 -17.31 4.92 24.04
CA MET A 112 -16.23 5.93 23.91
C MET A 112 -16.60 7.09 22.96
N GLY A 113 -16.35 8.32 23.44
CA GLY A 113 -16.89 9.60 22.95
C GLY A 113 -16.67 10.03 21.49
N ASN A 114 -17.18 11.23 21.18
CA ASN A 114 -17.34 11.82 19.86
C ASN A 114 -16.06 11.83 19.00
N SER A 115 -15.94 10.90 18.05
CA SER A 115 -15.03 11.03 16.90
C SER A 115 -15.47 10.15 15.71
N ASN A 116 -16.10 10.76 14.70
CA ASN A 116 -16.58 10.27 13.40
C ASN A 116 -16.62 8.74 13.09
N TYR A 117 -17.80 8.22 12.75
CA TYR A 117 -18.05 6.84 12.30
C TYR A 117 -17.65 6.57 10.85
N LEU A 118 -16.76 7.41 10.32
CA LEU A 118 -16.45 7.46 8.91
C LEU A 118 -15.09 6.82 8.70
N GLN A 119 -14.95 6.07 7.61
CA GLN A 119 -13.67 5.54 7.23
C GLN A 119 -12.74 6.69 6.81
N ASN A 120 -11.50 6.62 7.28
CA ASN A 120 -10.41 7.50 6.88
C ASN A 120 -9.41 6.70 6.04
N THR A 121 -9.19 7.14 4.82
CA THR A 121 -8.23 6.54 3.90
C THR A 121 -7.13 7.54 3.66
N ASN A 122 -5.88 7.16 3.86
CA ASN A 122 -4.73 8.01 3.60
C ASN A 122 -3.86 7.41 2.51
N PHE A 123 -3.59 8.18 1.46
CA PHE A 123 -2.64 7.80 0.43
C PHE A 123 -1.27 8.35 0.78
N ILE A 124 -0.26 7.48 0.81
CA ILE A 124 1.13 7.82 1.11
C ILE A 124 2.07 7.24 0.06
N CYS A 125 3.29 7.75 0.02
CA CYS A 125 4.28 7.35 -0.98
C CYS A 125 5.41 6.54 -0.37
N SER A 126 5.61 5.30 -0.83
CA SER A 126 6.73 4.48 -0.33
C SER A 126 8.10 4.98 -0.75
N TYR A 127 8.19 5.82 -1.78
CA TYR A 127 9.46 6.39 -2.26
C TYR A 127 10.14 7.29 -1.22
N GLN A 128 9.37 7.76 -0.23
CA GLN A 128 9.88 8.52 0.92
C GLN A 128 10.59 7.64 1.94
N HIS A 129 10.45 6.32 1.81
CA HIS A 129 11.10 5.31 2.62
C HIS A 129 12.23 4.60 1.87
N GLU A 130 12.00 4.31 0.58
CA GLU A 130 12.96 3.64 -0.28
C GLU A 130 13.06 4.39 -1.62
N LYS A 131 14.18 5.11 -1.81
CA LYS A 131 14.39 6.04 -2.94
C LYS A 131 14.92 5.37 -4.21
N SER A 132 14.92 4.05 -4.26
CA SER A 132 15.26 3.31 -5.48
C SER A 132 14.01 3.01 -6.31
N SER A 133 14.18 2.62 -7.58
CA SER A 133 13.06 2.13 -8.39
C SER A 133 12.49 0.85 -7.79
N LEU A 134 11.24 0.52 -8.09
CA LEU A 134 10.65 -0.76 -7.64
C LEU A 134 11.48 -1.98 -8.09
N ALA A 135 12.10 -1.91 -9.27
CA ALA A 135 13.00 -2.93 -9.78
C ALA A 135 14.31 -3.05 -8.99
N ALA A 136 14.84 -1.95 -8.47
CA ALA A 136 16.01 -1.99 -7.59
C ALA A 136 15.62 -2.46 -6.18
N TRP A 137 14.51 -1.95 -5.63
CA TRP A 137 14.02 -2.32 -4.30
C TRP A 137 13.71 -3.82 -4.19
N ARG A 138 13.10 -4.43 -5.21
CA ARG A 138 12.82 -5.87 -5.18
C ARG A 138 14.10 -6.71 -5.12
N ASN A 139 15.18 -6.24 -5.76
CA ASN A 139 16.46 -6.94 -5.85
C ASN A 139 17.17 -6.85 -4.50
N SER A 140 17.24 -5.65 -3.89
CA SER A 140 17.79 -5.49 -2.54
C SER A 140 16.94 -6.22 -1.48
N SER A 141 15.64 -6.35 -1.72
CA SER A 141 14.73 -7.09 -0.85
C SER A 141 14.81 -8.60 -1.01
N ASN A 142 15.64 -9.17 -1.88
CA ASN A 142 15.76 -10.61 -2.11
C ASN A 142 14.38 -11.30 -2.22
N LEU A 143 13.47 -10.74 -3.02
CA LEU A 143 12.14 -11.32 -3.20
C LEU A 143 12.20 -12.59 -4.08
N PRO A 144 11.24 -13.53 -3.93
CA PRO A 144 11.04 -14.63 -4.87
C PRO A 144 10.95 -14.18 -6.33
N MET A 145 11.56 -14.90 -7.25
CA MET A 145 11.72 -14.47 -8.65
C MET A 145 10.40 -14.17 -9.37
N ASN A 146 9.37 -14.98 -9.15
CA ASN A 146 8.03 -14.75 -9.72
C ASN A 146 7.23 -13.62 -9.04
N LEU A 147 7.65 -13.14 -7.87
CA LEU A 147 7.08 -11.93 -7.23
C LEU A 147 7.82 -10.64 -7.62
N ARG A 148 8.97 -10.75 -8.29
CA ARG A 148 9.70 -9.60 -8.80
C ARG A 148 8.95 -9.02 -9.99
N LYS A 149 8.92 -7.68 -10.08
CA LYS A 149 8.55 -6.94 -11.29
C LYS A 149 9.24 -7.55 -12.55
N ILE A 150 8.60 -7.46 -13.71
CA ILE A 150 9.19 -7.89 -14.99
C ILE A 150 9.77 -6.71 -15.75
N THR A 151 10.29 -6.98 -16.94
CA THR A 151 10.65 -5.94 -17.92
C THR A 151 9.49 -4.97 -18.09
N ASP A 152 9.80 -3.68 -18.14
CA ASP A 152 8.78 -2.66 -18.36
C ASP A 152 8.09 -2.85 -19.71
N ILE A 153 6.77 -2.75 -19.69
CA ILE A 153 5.97 -2.69 -20.91
C ILE A 153 6.05 -1.29 -21.51
N ASN A 154 6.03 -1.19 -22.83
CA ASN A 154 5.98 0.10 -23.50
C ASN A 154 4.58 0.72 -23.34
N ILE A 155 4.40 1.55 -22.31
CA ILE A 155 3.11 2.17 -21.98
C ILE A 155 2.57 3.01 -23.15
N ALA A 156 3.45 3.62 -23.96
CA ALA A 156 3.05 4.44 -25.11
C ALA A 156 2.34 3.64 -26.23
N LYS A 157 2.41 2.30 -26.20
CA LYS A 157 1.66 1.43 -27.10
C LYS A 157 0.15 1.47 -26.84
N TYR A 158 -0.26 1.72 -25.59
CA TYR A 158 -1.66 1.68 -25.20
C TYR A 158 -2.34 3.01 -25.45
N THR A 159 -3.36 2.98 -26.30
CA THR A 159 -4.22 4.11 -26.63
C THR A 159 -5.62 3.87 -26.06
N LYS A 160 -6.46 4.91 -26.10
CA LYS A 160 -7.86 4.82 -25.70
C LYS A 160 -8.65 3.74 -26.46
N ASP A 161 -8.23 3.41 -27.68
CA ASP A 161 -8.99 2.51 -28.56
C ASP A 161 -8.48 1.06 -28.52
N ASN A 162 -7.23 0.83 -28.09
CA ASN A 162 -6.62 -0.50 -28.11
C ASN A 162 -6.29 -1.08 -26.72
N TRP A 163 -6.37 -0.29 -25.65
CA TRP A 163 -5.94 -0.77 -24.32
C TRP A 163 -6.74 -2.00 -23.88
N GLU A 164 -8.03 -2.07 -24.21
CA GLU A 164 -8.89 -3.18 -23.80
C GLU A 164 -8.57 -4.48 -24.55
N SER A 165 -8.32 -4.42 -25.86
CA SER A 165 -7.91 -5.61 -26.63
C SER A 165 -6.53 -6.13 -26.21
N LEU A 166 -5.65 -5.23 -25.76
CA LEU A 166 -4.32 -5.55 -25.25
C LEU A 166 -4.30 -5.89 -23.74
N ARG A 167 -5.46 -6.14 -23.12
CA ARG A 167 -5.57 -6.48 -21.70
C ARG A 167 -4.74 -7.67 -21.28
N HIS A 168 -4.67 -8.70 -22.11
CA HIS A 168 -3.84 -9.88 -21.89
C HIS A 168 -2.34 -9.55 -21.72
N GLU A 169 -1.87 -8.41 -22.21
CA GLU A 169 -0.49 -7.94 -22.04
C GLU A 169 -0.31 -7.12 -20.74
N TRP A 170 -1.11 -6.06 -20.55
CA TRP A 170 -0.87 -5.10 -19.47
C TRP A 170 -1.42 -5.55 -18.10
N GLU A 171 -2.48 -6.37 -18.07
CA GLU A 171 -3.08 -6.80 -16.79
C GLU A 171 -2.11 -7.67 -15.96
N PRO A 172 -1.47 -8.71 -16.52
CA PRO A 172 -0.48 -9.48 -15.77
C PRO A 172 0.68 -8.63 -15.27
N TYR A 173 1.12 -7.64 -16.06
CA TYR A 173 2.15 -6.68 -15.66
C TYR A 173 1.70 -5.84 -14.46
N ALA A 174 0.52 -5.22 -14.53
CA ALA A 174 -0.01 -4.37 -13.45
C ALA A 174 -0.22 -5.15 -12.15
N LYS A 175 -0.73 -6.38 -12.23
CA LYS A 175 -0.86 -7.29 -11.08
C LYS A 175 0.49 -7.60 -10.47
N ARG A 176 1.47 -7.92 -11.31
CA ARG A 176 2.82 -8.27 -10.86
C ARG A 176 3.54 -7.10 -10.20
N ASP A 177 3.40 -5.88 -10.72
CA ASP A 177 3.96 -4.67 -10.10
C ASP A 177 3.32 -4.40 -8.72
N THR A 178 2.01 -4.61 -8.61
CA THR A 178 1.27 -4.48 -7.34
C THR A 178 1.73 -5.51 -6.32
N LEU A 179 1.86 -6.78 -6.72
CA LEU A 179 2.37 -7.84 -5.84
C LEU A 179 3.82 -7.60 -5.43
N CYS A 180 4.66 -7.14 -6.36
CA CYS A 180 6.05 -6.80 -6.08
C CYS A 180 6.15 -5.71 -5.01
N LEU A 181 5.35 -4.63 -5.14
CA LEU A 181 5.30 -3.58 -4.14
C LEU A 181 4.78 -4.10 -2.79
N GLY A 182 3.68 -4.87 -2.80
CA GLY A 182 3.11 -5.46 -1.59
C GLY A 182 4.11 -6.36 -0.85
N ALA A 183 4.84 -7.21 -1.57
CA ALA A 183 5.86 -8.09 -0.99
C ALA A 183 7.04 -7.29 -0.42
N SER A 184 7.55 -6.29 -1.14
CA SER A 184 8.60 -5.39 -0.65
C SER A 184 8.16 -4.66 0.64
N LEU A 185 6.94 -4.14 0.67
CA LEU A 185 6.39 -3.43 1.84
C LEU A 185 6.20 -4.35 3.04
N ILE A 186 5.74 -5.58 2.84
CA ILE A 186 5.63 -6.57 3.92
C ILE A 186 7.01 -6.82 4.52
N LYS A 187 8.02 -7.08 3.68
CA LYS A 187 9.38 -7.33 4.16
C LYS A 187 9.95 -6.12 4.90
N TYR A 188 9.84 -4.93 4.31
CA TYR A 188 10.29 -3.67 4.92
C TYR A 188 9.62 -3.47 6.28
N ASN A 189 8.30 -3.62 6.37
CA ASN A 189 7.57 -3.43 7.62
C ASN A 189 7.89 -4.48 8.68
N THR A 190 8.18 -5.73 8.30
CA THR A 190 8.64 -6.76 9.25
C THR A 190 9.96 -6.31 9.89
N VAL A 191 10.95 -5.97 9.07
CA VAL A 191 12.27 -5.55 9.56
C VAL A 191 12.17 -4.28 10.41
N MET A 192 11.43 -3.26 9.95
CA MET A 192 11.29 -2.01 10.71
C MET A 192 10.56 -2.22 12.04
N LYS A 193 9.59 -3.13 12.11
CA LYS A 193 8.92 -3.46 13.38
C LYS A 193 9.88 -4.14 14.36
N GLU A 194 10.73 -5.04 13.87
CA GLU A 194 11.71 -5.75 14.70
C GLU A 194 12.80 -4.81 15.22
N VAL A 195 13.32 -3.92 14.38
CA VAL A 195 14.47 -3.08 14.73
C VAL A 195 14.06 -1.82 15.49
N VAL A 196 12.95 -1.18 15.11
CA VAL A 196 12.58 0.14 15.65
C VAL A 196 11.15 0.23 16.16
N PHE A 197 10.41 -0.88 16.25
CA PHE A 197 9.01 -0.91 16.69
C PHE A 197 8.07 0.03 15.91
N GLN A 198 8.46 0.37 14.67
CA GLN A 198 7.74 1.28 13.78
C GLN A 198 7.55 0.64 12.41
N ASN A 199 6.71 1.25 11.58
CA ASN A 199 6.47 0.81 10.21
C ASN A 199 6.10 2.00 9.33
N ILE A 200 5.94 1.74 8.03
CA ILE A 200 5.60 2.75 7.03
C ILE A 200 4.20 3.35 7.23
N SER A 201 3.24 2.60 7.78
CA SER A 201 1.88 3.15 7.98
C SER A 201 1.81 4.22 9.07
N ASN A 202 2.80 4.25 9.97
CA ASN A 202 2.88 5.21 11.07
C ASN A 202 3.83 6.39 10.80
N ASN A 203 4.52 6.39 9.66
CA ASN A 203 5.59 7.32 9.34
C ASN A 203 5.52 7.70 7.87
N LEU A 204 5.55 9.00 7.57
CA LEU A 204 5.47 9.47 6.18
C LEU A 204 6.81 9.35 5.44
N THR A 205 7.92 9.27 6.17
CA THR A 205 9.27 9.26 5.63
C THR A 205 10.19 8.34 6.44
N ALA A 206 11.26 7.83 5.81
CA ALA A 206 12.29 7.07 6.52
C ALA A 206 12.94 7.87 7.66
N PRO A 207 13.32 9.16 7.51
CA PRO A 207 13.84 9.95 8.62
C PRO A 207 12.87 10.06 9.82
N SER A 208 11.57 10.24 9.57
CA SER A 208 10.57 10.23 10.65
C SER A 208 10.52 8.88 11.36
N LEU A 209 10.60 7.79 10.60
CA LEU A 209 10.61 6.43 11.14
C LEU A 209 11.85 6.19 12.02
N SER A 210 13.03 6.55 11.53
CA SER A 210 14.29 6.44 12.28
C SER A 210 14.30 7.28 13.54
N LEU A 211 13.82 8.53 13.47
CA LEU A 211 13.77 9.43 14.63
C LEU A 211 12.84 8.90 15.73
N LYS A 212 11.63 8.47 15.37
CA LYS A 212 10.69 7.87 16.35
C LYS A 212 11.22 6.55 16.91
N GLY A 213 11.86 5.75 16.06
CA GLY A 213 12.52 4.51 16.47
C GLY A 213 13.62 4.74 17.49
N TRP A 214 14.54 5.64 17.19
CA TRP A 214 15.60 6.04 18.10
C TRP A 214 15.05 6.58 19.42
N TYR A 215 14.07 7.49 19.35
CA TYR A 215 13.43 8.04 20.54
C TYR A 215 12.81 6.94 21.41
N TYR A 216 12.07 6.01 20.80
CA TYR A 216 11.46 4.90 21.50
C TYR A 216 12.51 4.02 22.19
N LEU A 217 13.56 3.63 21.47
CA LEU A 217 14.64 2.80 22.01
C LEU A 217 15.43 3.52 23.11
N TYR A 218 15.69 4.81 22.96
CA TYR A 218 16.47 5.58 23.94
C TYR A 218 15.71 5.78 25.25
N HIS A 219 14.40 6.05 25.20
CA HIS A 219 13.61 6.32 26.40
C HIS A 219 13.05 5.06 27.05
N TYR A 220 12.40 4.17 26.29
CA TYR A 220 11.70 3.03 26.88
C TYR A 220 12.61 1.84 27.21
N ASN A 221 13.75 1.69 26.51
CA ASN A 221 14.71 0.64 26.87
C ASN A 221 15.56 1.04 28.09
N LYS A 222 15.62 2.33 28.42
CA LYS A 222 16.32 2.83 29.60
C LYS A 222 15.49 2.64 30.88
N GLU A 223 14.17 2.82 30.80
CA GLU A 223 13.22 2.54 31.90
C GLU A 223 13.11 1.05 32.28
N MET A 224 13.60 0.12 31.44
CA MET A 224 13.57 -1.33 31.71
C MET A 224 14.89 -1.86 32.30
N VAL A 225 15.94 -1.02 32.37
CA VAL A 225 17.30 -1.39 32.82
C VAL A 225 17.73 -0.63 34.09
N GLU A 226 17.00 0.43 34.46
CA GLU A 226 17.11 1.13 35.76
C GLU A 226 16.01 0.65 36.72
#